data_AF-A0AA43RI74-F1
#
_entry.id   AF-A0AA43RI74-F1
#
_cell.length_a   1.000
_cell.length_b   1.000
_cell.length_c   1.000
_cell.angle_alpha   90.00
_cell.angle_beta   90.00
_cell.angle_gamma   90.00
#
_symmetry.space_group_name_H-M   'P 1'
#
loop_
_entity.id
_entity.type
_entity.pdbx_description
1 polymer ?
#
loop_
_entity_poly.entity_id
_entity_poly.type
_entity_poly.pdbx_seq_one_letter_code
_entity_poly.pdbx_strand_id
1 'polypeptide(L)'
;MAISKIIYNGRTLIDLTADSVSADKLLTGITAHGKDGSLITGACDYDANTQDATAVASEILKGKTAYNKGQKVTGSMPNNGAVDGKITTVDGTYIVPQGYHDGSGKVQIDATEQAKLVAANIREGVTILGVEGTMSGTEGAKPQAKTVTPSAEQQVILPDEDYNYLSQVTVEAIPYNETENSAGGLTVSIG
;
A
#
# COMPACT_ATOMS: atom_id res chain seq x y z
N MET A 1 0.41 66.35 35.84
CA MET A 1 -0.92 65.77 36.16
C MET A 1 -1.49 65.23 34.86
N ALA A 2 -2.04 64.02 34.89
CA ALA A 2 -2.76 63.47 33.75
C ALA A 2 -4.03 64.31 33.47
N ILE A 3 -4.37 64.51 32.20
CA ILE A 3 -5.55 65.29 31.79
C ILE A 3 -6.48 64.34 31.04
N SER A 4 -7.61 63.98 31.66
CA SER A 4 -8.63 63.12 31.06
C SER A 4 -9.71 63.89 30.30
N LYS A 5 -9.85 65.19 30.54
CA LYS A 5 -10.93 66.01 29.96
C LYS A 5 -10.48 67.44 29.70
N ILE A 6 -10.73 67.94 28.49
CA ILE A 6 -10.45 69.32 28.08
C ILE A 6 -11.74 69.94 27.56
N ILE A 7 -12.13 71.07 28.13
CA ILE A 7 -13.30 71.86 27.71
C ILE A 7 -12.82 73.26 27.34
N TYR A 8 -13.21 73.74 26.16
CA TYR A 8 -12.88 75.08 25.68
C TYR A 8 -14.13 75.77 25.14
N ASN A 9 -14.43 76.98 25.62
CA ASN A 9 -15.63 77.75 25.27
C ASN A 9 -16.94 76.93 25.34
N GLY A 10 -17.07 76.12 26.40
CA GLY A 10 -18.25 75.27 26.62
C GLY A 10 -18.32 74.02 25.73
N ARG A 11 -17.34 73.78 24.86
CA ARG A 11 -17.24 72.57 24.02
C ARG A 11 -16.19 71.62 24.56
N THR A 12 -16.55 70.34 24.70
CA THR A 12 -15.62 69.27 25.04
C THR A 12 -14.70 69.02 23.84
N LEU A 13 -13.39 69.19 24.04
CA LEU A 13 -12.37 68.93 23.02
C LEU A 13 -11.74 67.54 23.18
N ILE A 14 -11.57 67.07 24.41
CA ILE A 14 -11.09 65.73 24.76
C ILE A 14 -11.90 65.24 25.96
N ASP A 15 -12.35 63.99 25.94
CA ASP A 15 -12.97 63.33 27.08
C ASP A 15 -12.67 61.83 27.04
N LEU A 16 -11.69 61.42 27.84
CA LEU A 16 -11.25 60.03 28.00
C LEU A 16 -12.03 59.33 29.12
N THR A 17 -12.92 60.02 29.84
CA THR A 17 -13.50 59.49 31.09
C THR A 17 -14.41 58.27 30.88
N ALA A 18 -14.84 58.02 29.64
CA ALA A 18 -15.60 56.85 29.23
C ALA A 18 -14.75 55.70 28.66
N ASP A 19 -13.45 55.90 28.45
CA ASP A 19 -12.57 54.89 27.85
C ASP A 19 -12.36 53.71 28.81
N SER A 20 -12.27 52.51 28.23
CA SER A 20 -12.13 51.24 28.96
C SER A 20 -10.79 50.55 28.70
N VAL A 21 -9.81 51.24 28.12
CA VAL A 21 -8.50 50.66 27.82
C VAL A 21 -7.76 50.38 29.14
N SER A 22 -7.23 49.17 29.27
CA SER A 22 -6.42 48.74 30.40
C SER A 22 -5.14 48.09 29.92
N ALA A 23 -4.09 48.14 30.74
CA ALA A 23 -2.78 47.60 30.39
C ALA A 23 -2.83 46.10 30.01
N ASP A 24 -3.67 45.30 30.67
CA ASP A 24 -3.86 43.87 30.40
C ASP A 24 -4.60 43.55 29.10
N LYS A 25 -5.15 44.57 28.42
CA LYS A 25 -5.80 44.44 27.09
C LYS A 25 -4.99 45.08 25.97
N LEU A 26 -3.87 45.69 26.30
CA LEU A 26 -2.97 46.35 25.36
C LEU A 26 -1.69 45.53 25.24
N LEU A 27 -1.28 45.24 24.01
CA LEU A 27 -0.11 44.39 23.76
C LEU A 27 1.15 44.99 24.40
N THR A 28 2.02 44.13 24.93
CA THR A 28 3.21 44.54 25.68
C THR A 28 4.04 45.59 24.93
N GLY A 29 4.30 46.72 25.60
CA GLY A 29 5.09 47.84 25.06
C GLY A 29 4.32 48.87 24.23
N ILE A 30 3.07 48.60 23.84
CA ILE A 30 2.20 49.61 23.23
C ILE A 30 1.73 50.58 24.31
N THR A 31 1.66 51.87 24.00
CA THR A 31 1.19 52.90 24.94
C THR A 31 -0.18 53.44 24.53
N ALA A 32 -0.99 53.81 25.52
CA ALA A 32 -2.26 54.48 25.36
C ALA A 32 -2.52 55.42 26.56
N HIS A 33 -3.64 56.13 26.56
CA HIS A 33 -4.10 56.88 27.74
C HIS A 33 -5.27 56.16 28.42
N GLY A 34 -5.22 56.06 29.75
CA GLY A 34 -6.34 55.54 30.55
C GLY A 34 -7.45 56.58 30.72
N LYS A 35 -8.57 56.18 31.33
CA LYS A 35 -9.73 57.07 31.58
C LYS A 35 -9.44 58.30 32.44
N ASP A 36 -8.34 58.25 33.21
CA ASP A 36 -7.82 59.34 34.02
C ASP A 36 -6.77 60.20 33.27
N GLY A 37 -6.51 59.88 31.99
CA GLY A 37 -5.55 60.54 31.13
C GLY A 37 -4.10 60.09 31.37
N SER A 38 -3.87 59.15 32.29
CA SER A 38 -2.52 58.64 32.58
C SER A 38 -2.00 57.82 31.40
N LEU A 39 -0.69 57.86 31.16
CA LEU A 39 -0.08 56.98 30.17
C LEU A 39 -0.12 55.54 30.72
N ILE A 40 -0.77 54.66 29.99
CA ILE A 40 -0.75 53.22 30.25
C ILE A 40 0.17 52.55 29.22
N THR A 41 1.00 51.62 29.70
CA THR A 41 1.81 50.75 28.84
C THR A 41 1.19 49.36 28.90
N GLY A 42 1.02 48.75 27.74
CA GLY A 42 0.48 47.42 27.60
C GLY A 42 1.34 46.39 28.31
N ALA A 43 0.65 45.42 28.92
CA ALA A 43 1.19 44.29 29.66
C ALA A 43 0.59 42.96 29.17
N CYS A 44 -0.21 42.97 28.10
CA CYS A 44 -0.73 41.76 27.49
C CYS A 44 0.37 41.08 26.68
N ASP A 45 0.86 39.96 27.20
CA ASP A 45 1.82 39.10 26.50
C ASP A 45 1.15 38.18 25.47
N TYR A 46 -0.19 38.11 25.42
CA TYR A 46 -0.93 37.31 24.44
C TYR A 46 -0.95 37.99 23.07
N ASP A 47 -0.52 37.26 22.04
CA ASP A 47 -0.44 37.74 20.65
C ASP A 47 -1.38 36.98 19.69
N ALA A 48 -2.07 35.93 20.16
CA ALA A 48 -2.92 35.07 19.33
C ALA A 48 -4.41 35.14 19.69
N ASN A 49 -5.24 35.47 18.70
CA ASN A 49 -6.69 35.21 18.76
C ASN A 49 -6.93 33.72 18.51
N THR A 50 -7.47 33.00 19.49
CA THR A 50 -7.70 31.54 19.42
C THR A 50 -9.17 31.16 19.30
N GLN A 51 -10.04 32.11 18.95
CA GLN A 51 -11.50 31.88 18.91
C GLN A 51 -11.94 30.94 17.78
N ASP A 52 -11.18 30.89 16.69
CA ASP A 52 -11.35 30.03 15.53
C ASP A 52 -10.48 28.76 15.58
N ALA A 53 -9.72 28.56 16.66
CA ALA A 53 -8.91 27.35 16.82
C ALA A 53 -9.81 26.10 16.94
N THR A 54 -9.46 25.05 16.20
CA THR A 54 -10.22 23.79 16.17
C THR A 54 -9.51 22.62 16.82
N ALA A 55 -8.22 22.76 17.17
CA ALA A 55 -7.42 21.67 17.69
C ALA A 55 -8.01 21.10 18.98
N VAL A 56 -8.16 19.77 19.01
CA VAL A 56 -8.55 19.01 20.21
C VAL A 56 -7.40 18.17 20.73
N ALA A 57 -7.50 17.68 21.97
CA ALA A 57 -6.43 16.88 22.60
C ALA A 57 -6.03 15.65 21.76
N SER A 58 -6.99 14.97 21.13
CA SER A 58 -6.74 13.80 20.26
C SER A 58 -6.01 14.13 18.95
N GLU A 59 -5.93 15.40 18.57
CA GLU A 59 -5.25 15.88 17.36
C GLU A 59 -3.84 16.43 17.66
N ILE A 60 -3.49 16.55 18.94
CA ILE A 60 -2.22 17.10 19.40
C ILE A 60 -1.37 15.96 19.98
N LEU A 61 -0.11 15.88 19.58
CA LEU A 61 0.83 14.87 20.07
C LEU A 61 0.90 14.84 21.60
N LYS A 62 0.95 13.65 22.18
CA LYS A 62 0.96 13.45 23.63
C LYS A 62 2.01 14.32 24.32
N GLY A 63 1.57 15.11 25.30
CA GLY A 63 2.43 16.01 26.07
C GLY A 63 2.76 17.35 25.39
N LYS A 64 2.41 17.55 24.12
CA LYS A 64 2.43 18.88 23.48
C LYS A 64 1.19 19.67 23.90
N THR A 65 1.25 20.99 23.82
CA THR A 65 0.16 21.87 24.26
C THR A 65 -0.17 22.90 23.20
N ALA A 66 -1.45 23.23 23.09
CA ALA A 66 -1.96 24.33 22.28
C ALA A 66 -2.98 25.15 23.09
N TYR A 67 -3.46 26.27 22.54
CA TYR A 67 -4.57 27.04 23.11
C TYR A 67 -5.74 27.06 22.14
N ASN A 68 -6.94 26.82 22.67
CA ASN A 68 -8.21 26.89 21.93
C ASN A 68 -9.20 27.70 22.76
N LYS A 69 -9.73 28.80 22.21
CA LYS A 69 -10.66 29.72 22.90
C LYS A 69 -10.15 30.16 24.28
N GLY A 70 -8.86 30.49 24.36
CA GLY A 70 -8.19 30.89 25.60
C GLY A 70 -7.91 29.75 26.61
N GLN A 71 -8.30 28.52 26.32
CA GLN A 71 -8.04 27.36 27.18
C GLN A 71 -6.83 26.57 26.70
N LYS A 72 -5.95 26.20 27.64
CA LYS A 72 -4.82 25.31 27.35
C LYS A 72 -5.33 23.89 27.09
N VAL A 73 -5.01 23.35 25.92
CA VAL A 73 -5.30 21.98 25.52
C VAL A 73 -4.00 21.19 25.54
N THR A 74 -3.96 20.09 26.31
CA THR A 74 -2.82 19.17 26.34
C THR A 74 -3.12 17.99 25.43
N GLY A 75 -2.19 17.68 24.53
CA GLY A 75 -2.32 16.61 23.57
C GLY A 75 -2.32 15.22 24.18
N SER A 76 -3.08 14.33 23.55
CA SER A 76 -3.25 12.92 23.89
C SER A 76 -2.95 11.97 22.73
N MET A 77 -2.68 12.48 21.51
CA MET A 77 -2.38 11.64 20.35
C MET A 77 -1.11 10.81 20.58
N PRO A 78 -1.16 9.47 20.49
CA PRO A 78 0.02 8.63 20.57
C PRO A 78 1.02 8.92 19.44
N ASN A 79 2.31 8.81 19.75
CA ASN A 79 3.35 8.73 18.73
C ASN A 79 3.67 7.26 18.47
N ASN A 80 3.28 6.74 17.31
CA ASN A 80 3.52 5.36 16.91
C ASN A 80 4.86 5.19 16.18
N GLY A 81 5.56 6.29 15.84
CA GLY A 81 6.83 6.27 15.13
C GLY A 81 6.75 5.53 13.78
N ALA A 82 7.76 4.71 13.51
CA ALA A 82 7.81 3.81 12.38
C ALA A 82 6.96 2.56 12.67
N VAL A 83 5.86 2.42 11.94
CA VAL A 83 4.98 1.24 12.04
C VAL A 83 5.23 0.30 10.88
N ASP A 84 5.80 -0.87 11.18
CA ASP A 84 6.06 -1.92 10.21
C ASP A 84 5.02 -3.05 10.28
N GLY A 85 4.15 -3.09 9.27
CA GLY A 85 3.13 -4.12 9.11
C GLY A 85 3.55 -5.21 8.11
N LYS A 86 3.08 -6.43 8.36
CA LYS A 86 3.34 -7.59 7.50
C LYS A 86 2.03 -8.24 7.06
N ILE A 87 1.95 -8.61 5.79
CA ILE A 87 0.86 -9.41 5.22
C ILE A 87 1.39 -10.84 5.00
N THR A 88 0.79 -11.82 5.68
CA THR A 88 1.25 -13.22 5.67
C THR A 88 0.26 -14.20 5.03
N THR A 89 -0.98 -13.76 4.79
CA THR A 89 -2.04 -14.58 4.18
C THR A 89 -2.74 -13.77 3.10
N VAL A 90 -3.43 -14.46 2.18
CA VAL A 90 -4.12 -13.83 1.03
C VAL A 90 -5.18 -12.82 1.50
N ASP A 91 -5.97 -13.20 2.51
CA ASP A 91 -7.00 -12.32 3.10
C ASP A 91 -6.48 -11.56 4.34
N GLY A 92 -5.15 -11.56 4.54
CA GLY A 92 -4.51 -10.94 5.69
C GLY A 92 -4.64 -9.42 5.64
N THR A 93 -5.08 -8.81 6.75
CA THR A 93 -5.18 -7.37 6.90
C THR A 93 -4.30 -6.88 8.03
N TYR A 94 -3.68 -5.71 7.85
CA TYR A 94 -2.95 -5.02 8.91
C TYR A 94 -3.73 -3.76 9.34
N ILE A 95 -4.07 -3.65 10.62
CA ILE A 95 -4.72 -2.46 11.17
C ILE A 95 -3.63 -1.46 11.55
N VAL A 96 -3.57 -0.34 10.83
CA VAL A 96 -2.67 0.77 11.19
C VAL A 96 -3.24 1.46 12.44
N PRO A 97 -2.49 1.51 13.56
CA PRO A 97 -2.98 2.12 14.79
C PRO A 97 -3.18 3.63 14.59
N GLN A 98 -4.24 4.18 15.20
CA GLN A 98 -4.46 5.63 15.20
C GLN A 98 -3.33 6.33 15.97
N GLY A 99 -2.88 7.46 15.45
CA GLY A 99 -1.84 8.29 16.06
C GLY A 99 -0.95 8.94 15.02
N TYR A 100 0.10 9.59 15.49
CA TYR A 100 1.15 10.13 14.63
C TYR A 100 2.09 9.00 14.18
N HIS A 101 2.37 8.96 12.88
CA HIS A 101 3.37 8.10 12.27
C HIS A 101 4.43 8.98 11.66
N ASP A 102 5.71 8.59 11.76
CA ASP A 102 6.83 9.43 11.29
C ASP A 102 7.09 9.35 9.78
N GLY A 103 6.26 8.59 9.05
CA GLY A 103 6.36 8.40 7.60
C GLY A 103 7.43 7.41 7.16
N SER A 104 8.16 6.78 8.09
CA SER A 104 9.20 5.80 7.76
C SER A 104 8.76 4.33 7.82
N GLY A 105 7.62 4.07 8.47
CA GLY A 105 7.02 2.73 8.56
C GLY A 105 6.51 2.19 7.23
N LYS A 106 6.48 0.86 7.08
CA LYS A 106 6.04 0.19 5.85
C LYS A 106 5.06 -0.94 6.14
N VAL A 107 4.08 -1.12 5.26
CA VAL A 107 3.27 -2.35 5.23
C VAL A 107 3.65 -3.12 3.97
N GLN A 108 4.10 -4.37 4.13
CA GLN A 108 4.60 -5.19 3.04
C GLN A 108 4.23 -6.66 3.22
N ILE A 109 4.29 -7.43 2.14
CA ILE A 109 4.20 -8.90 2.23
C ILE A 109 5.39 -9.39 3.06
N ASP A 110 5.17 -10.36 3.94
CA ASP A 110 6.27 -10.93 4.70
C ASP A 110 7.35 -11.52 3.76
N ALA A 111 8.62 -11.30 4.09
CA ALA A 111 9.73 -11.73 3.23
C ALA A 111 9.73 -13.24 2.96
N THR A 112 9.26 -14.06 3.91
CA THR A 112 9.13 -15.51 3.72
C THR A 112 8.04 -15.84 2.70
N GLU A 113 6.94 -15.08 2.68
CA GLU A 113 5.89 -15.27 1.67
C GLU A 113 6.32 -14.74 0.29
N GLN A 114 7.05 -13.62 0.24
CA GLN A 114 7.67 -13.15 -1.01
C GLN A 114 8.61 -14.20 -1.61
N ALA A 115 9.42 -14.87 -0.78
CA ALA A 115 10.35 -15.90 -1.22
C ALA A 115 9.66 -17.14 -1.83
N LYS A 116 8.36 -17.35 -1.59
CA LYS A 116 7.58 -18.43 -2.21
C LYS A 116 7.14 -18.10 -3.64
N LEU A 117 7.20 -16.83 -4.05
CA LEU A 117 6.89 -16.38 -5.41
C LEU A 117 8.04 -16.72 -6.36
N VAL A 118 8.23 -18.02 -6.59
CA VAL A 118 9.25 -18.56 -7.48
C VAL A 118 8.65 -18.75 -8.86
N ALA A 119 9.20 -18.12 -9.89
CA ALA A 119 8.72 -18.22 -11.28
C ALA A 119 8.58 -19.68 -11.75
N ALA A 120 9.54 -20.53 -11.39
CA ALA A 120 9.53 -21.96 -11.68
C ALA A 120 8.48 -22.77 -10.89
N ASN A 121 7.71 -22.14 -10.01
CA ASN A 121 6.55 -22.74 -9.33
C ASN A 121 5.22 -22.08 -9.79
N ILE A 122 5.27 -21.12 -10.72
CA ILE A 122 4.12 -20.41 -11.25
C ILE A 122 3.94 -20.84 -12.71
N ARG A 123 2.70 -21.14 -13.11
CA ARG A 123 2.35 -21.54 -14.48
C ARG A 123 2.86 -20.52 -15.50
N GLU A 124 3.42 -21.03 -16.60
CA GLU A 124 3.87 -20.23 -17.73
C GLU A 124 2.80 -19.24 -18.21
N GLY A 125 3.20 -17.98 -18.38
CA GLY A 125 2.34 -16.86 -18.80
C GLY A 125 1.42 -16.30 -17.71
N VAL A 126 1.47 -16.81 -16.48
CA VAL A 126 0.75 -16.24 -15.33
C VAL A 126 1.69 -15.34 -14.53
N THR A 127 1.27 -14.09 -14.28
CA THR A 127 2.05 -13.14 -13.48
C THR A 127 1.41 -12.93 -12.11
N ILE A 128 2.19 -13.15 -11.04
CA ILE A 128 1.78 -12.88 -9.65
C ILE A 128 2.72 -11.82 -9.08
N LEU A 129 2.18 -10.64 -8.75
CA LEU A 129 2.94 -9.53 -8.14
C LEU A 129 4.22 -9.14 -8.92
N GLY A 130 4.19 -9.27 -10.25
CA GLY A 130 5.31 -8.96 -11.14
C GLY A 130 6.26 -10.13 -11.42
N VAL A 131 6.07 -11.28 -10.79
CA VAL A 131 6.81 -12.52 -11.11
C VAL A 131 6.02 -13.28 -12.18
N GLU A 132 6.53 -13.30 -13.41
CA GLU A 132 5.99 -14.12 -14.50
C GLU A 132 6.41 -15.58 -14.31
N GLY A 133 5.44 -16.48 -14.39
CA GLY A 133 5.65 -17.90 -14.26
C GLY A 133 6.33 -18.53 -15.46
N THR A 134 7.11 -19.59 -15.20
CA THR A 134 7.87 -20.33 -16.20
C THR A 134 7.61 -21.84 -16.13
N MET A 135 6.72 -22.30 -15.25
CA MET A 135 6.34 -23.72 -15.22
C MET A 135 5.60 -24.07 -16.50
N SER A 136 6.27 -24.83 -17.36
CA SER A 136 5.66 -25.37 -18.55
C SER A 136 4.85 -26.63 -18.20
N GLY A 137 3.72 -26.83 -18.88
CA GLY A 137 2.95 -28.07 -18.75
C GLY A 137 3.70 -29.32 -19.25
N THR A 138 4.84 -29.14 -19.92
CA THR A 138 5.69 -30.21 -20.46
C THR A 138 7.02 -30.35 -19.74
N GLU A 139 7.18 -29.82 -18.52
CA GLU A 139 8.41 -30.06 -17.74
C GLU A 139 8.65 -31.57 -17.53
N GLY A 140 9.84 -32.03 -17.91
CA GLY A 140 10.19 -33.45 -17.86
C GLY A 140 9.50 -34.33 -18.90
N ALA A 141 8.76 -33.76 -19.85
CA ALA A 141 8.21 -34.49 -20.99
C ALA A 141 9.35 -35.08 -21.85
N LYS A 142 9.36 -36.40 -21.99
CA LYS A 142 10.28 -37.16 -22.84
C LYS A 142 9.44 -37.97 -23.84
N PRO A 143 8.94 -37.32 -24.90
CA PRO A 143 8.10 -37.98 -25.90
C PRO A 143 8.90 -38.98 -26.72
N GLN A 144 8.30 -40.14 -27.00
CA GLN A 144 8.85 -41.12 -27.94
C GLN A 144 7.96 -41.32 -29.16
N ALA A 145 8.57 -41.34 -30.35
CA ALA A 145 7.95 -41.87 -31.55
C ALA A 145 8.40 -43.33 -31.75
N LYS A 146 7.45 -44.24 -32.03
CA LYS A 146 7.75 -45.64 -32.35
C LYS A 146 7.12 -46.05 -33.67
N THR A 147 7.77 -46.99 -34.34
CA THR A 147 7.25 -47.65 -35.55
C THR A 147 7.02 -49.12 -35.26
N VAL A 148 5.93 -49.68 -35.79
CA VAL A 148 5.57 -51.08 -35.63
C VAL A 148 5.05 -51.65 -36.94
N THR A 149 5.49 -52.85 -37.31
CA THR A 149 4.95 -53.59 -38.45
C THR A 149 3.70 -54.36 -37.98
N PRO A 150 2.59 -54.37 -38.74
CA PRO A 150 1.42 -55.16 -38.41
C PRO A 150 1.75 -56.63 -38.16
N SER A 151 1.11 -57.24 -37.17
CA SER A 151 1.24 -58.67 -36.84
C SER A 151 -0.15 -59.27 -36.65
N ALA A 152 -0.28 -60.57 -36.93
CA ALA A 152 -1.47 -61.33 -36.59
C ALA A 152 -1.63 -61.51 -35.06
N GLU A 153 -0.55 -61.34 -34.29
CA GLU A 153 -0.54 -61.40 -32.83
C GLU A 153 -0.67 -60.00 -32.21
N GLN A 154 -1.17 -59.93 -30.96
CA GLN A 154 -1.30 -58.68 -30.23
C GLN A 154 0.08 -58.07 -29.96
N GLN A 155 0.22 -56.77 -30.24
CA GLN A 155 1.42 -56.00 -29.95
C GLN A 155 1.12 -54.96 -28.86
N VAL A 156 1.97 -54.91 -27.84
CA VAL A 156 1.89 -53.93 -26.75
C VAL A 156 3.02 -52.93 -26.94
N ILE A 157 2.67 -51.68 -27.24
CA ILE A 157 3.64 -50.60 -27.46
C ILE A 157 3.65 -49.71 -26.23
N LEU A 158 4.77 -49.71 -25.52
CA LEU A 158 5.02 -48.86 -24.35
C LEU A 158 6.21 -47.94 -24.65
N PRO A 159 6.32 -46.77 -23.99
CA PRO A 159 7.56 -45.99 -23.99
C PRO A 159 8.75 -46.84 -23.48
N ASP A 160 9.94 -46.60 -24.00
CA ASP A 160 11.18 -47.19 -23.45
C ASP A 160 11.52 -46.55 -22.10
N GLU A 161 12.45 -47.15 -21.34
CA GLU A 161 12.77 -46.77 -19.94
C GLU A 161 13.10 -45.27 -19.77
N ASP A 162 13.71 -44.64 -20.79
CA ASP A 162 14.07 -43.23 -20.74
C ASP A 162 12.94 -42.27 -21.13
N TYR A 163 11.79 -42.77 -21.57
CA TYR A 163 10.65 -41.97 -22.07
C TYR A 163 9.43 -42.13 -21.18
N ASN A 164 8.60 -41.08 -21.08
CA ASN A 164 7.42 -41.08 -20.20
C ASN A 164 6.08 -41.13 -20.93
N TYR A 165 6.05 -40.94 -22.25
CA TYR A 165 4.86 -41.20 -23.08
C TYR A 165 5.23 -41.38 -24.56
N LEU A 166 4.32 -41.99 -25.33
CA LEU A 166 4.41 -42.08 -26.78
C LEU A 166 3.75 -40.83 -27.40
N SER A 167 4.52 -40.03 -28.13
CA SER A 167 3.99 -38.89 -28.89
C SER A 167 3.42 -39.31 -30.24
N GLN A 168 3.91 -40.43 -30.79
CA GLN A 168 3.47 -40.96 -32.07
C GLN A 168 3.72 -42.47 -32.15
N VAL A 169 2.77 -43.20 -32.72
CA VAL A 169 2.95 -44.59 -33.15
C VAL A 169 2.65 -44.66 -34.65
N THR A 170 3.66 -45.02 -35.43
CA THR A 170 3.52 -45.26 -36.87
C THR A 170 3.36 -46.75 -37.10
N VAL A 171 2.23 -47.16 -37.68
CA VAL A 171 2.01 -48.54 -38.10
C VAL A 171 2.42 -48.65 -39.56
N GLU A 172 3.40 -49.50 -39.87
CA GLU A 172 3.85 -49.71 -41.23
C GLU A 172 2.81 -50.43 -42.08
N ALA A 173 3.01 -50.44 -43.40
CA ALA A 173 2.20 -51.26 -44.28
C ALA A 173 2.39 -52.75 -43.92
N ILE A 174 1.31 -53.53 -44.06
CA ILE A 174 1.38 -54.98 -43.93
C ILE A 174 2.32 -55.49 -45.04
N PRO A 175 3.41 -56.20 -44.72
CA PRO A 175 4.25 -56.75 -45.76
C PRO A 175 3.45 -57.84 -46.49
N TYR A 176 3.42 -57.73 -47.80
CA TYR A 176 2.80 -58.73 -48.67
C TYR A 176 3.68 -58.94 -49.90
N ASN A 177 3.71 -60.18 -50.38
CA ASN A 177 4.41 -60.56 -51.59
C ASN A 177 3.48 -61.38 -52.48
N GLU A 178 3.54 -61.11 -53.79
CA GLU A 178 2.75 -61.79 -54.80
C GLU A 178 3.68 -62.61 -55.70
N THR A 179 3.38 -63.91 -55.81
CA THR A 179 4.16 -64.84 -56.65
C THR A 179 3.23 -65.66 -57.52
N GLU A 180 3.59 -65.88 -58.78
CA GLU A 180 2.83 -66.78 -59.65
C GLU A 180 2.98 -68.23 -59.18
N ASN A 181 1.87 -68.95 -59.13
CA ASN A 181 1.84 -70.36 -58.74
C ASN A 181 1.75 -71.29 -59.95
N SER A 182 2.11 -72.55 -59.75
CA SER A 182 2.13 -73.59 -60.80
C SER A 182 0.74 -73.92 -61.38
N ALA A 183 -0.34 -73.34 -60.84
CA ALA A 183 -1.70 -73.50 -61.33
C ALA A 183 -2.20 -72.29 -62.16
N GLY A 184 -1.34 -71.30 -62.42
CA GLY A 184 -1.67 -70.11 -63.22
C GLY A 184 -2.39 -68.99 -62.45
N GLY A 185 -2.34 -69.00 -61.12
CA GLY A 185 -2.85 -67.93 -60.26
C GLY A 185 -1.75 -67.21 -59.46
N LEU A 186 -2.11 -66.14 -58.75
CA LEU A 186 -1.22 -65.42 -57.81
C LEU A 186 -1.36 -66.01 -56.40
N THR A 187 -0.25 -66.41 -55.80
CA THR A 187 -0.13 -66.67 -54.37
C THR A 187 0.27 -65.39 -53.67
N VAL A 188 -0.58 -64.93 -52.74
CA VAL A 188 -0.29 -63.81 -51.85
C VAL A 188 0.25 -64.37 -50.54
N SER A 189 1.49 -64.02 -50.21
CA SER A 189 2.07 -64.25 -48.88
C SER A 189 1.94 -62.97 -48.08
N ILE A 190 1.20 -63.02 -46.97
CA ILE A 190 1.03 -61.93 -46.02
C ILE A 190 1.86 -62.26 -44.78
N GLY A 191 2.77 -61.39 -44.38
CA GLY A 191 3.64 -61.60 -43.21
C GLY A 191 4.74 -60.58 -43.12
#